data_AF-A0A537EVU9-F1
#
_entry.id   AF-A0A537EVU9-F1
#
_cell.length_a   1.000
_cell.length_b   1.000
_cell.length_c   1.000
_cell.angle_alpha   90.00
_cell.angle_beta   90.00
_cell.angle_gamma   90.00
#
_symmetry.space_group_name_H-M   'P 1'
#
loop_
_entity.id
_entity.type
_entity.pdbx_description
1 polymer ?
#
loop_
_entity_poly.entity_id
_entity_poly.type
_entity_poly.pdbx_seq_one_letter_code
_entity_poly.pdbx_strand_id
1 'polypeptide(L)'
;MKLTKMLFRAWFYFRTGYSLYIAFPLGFISTVIVVYSLAIKPAIESGGAVGGYLQTLFPHLVNFVIIGAVVLTPIAVSLGLYHMKRTGAFEADASVSTEANPYIYKAVPGKEEQVFIPLWMLTAKAIARILDQQKNMTQQEKRQFEEAIEKAEKLMAGSPVGVKK
;
A
#
# COMPACT_ATOMS: atom_id res chain seq x y z
N MET A 1 22.19 -19.38 1.30
CA MET A 1 20.92 -18.72 1.69
C MET A 1 19.98 -19.81 2.22
N LYS A 2 19.36 -19.66 3.40
CA LYS A 2 18.50 -20.73 3.99
C LYS A 2 17.38 -21.11 3.00
N LEU A 3 17.21 -22.40 2.68
CA LEU A 3 16.23 -22.93 1.71
C LEU A 3 14.82 -22.35 1.94
N THR A 4 14.42 -22.24 3.20
CA THR A 4 13.19 -21.60 3.66
C THR A 4 12.97 -20.19 3.09
N LYS A 5 14.01 -19.35 3.07
CA LYS A 5 13.94 -17.99 2.51
C LYS A 5 13.71 -18.00 0.99
N MET A 6 14.26 -19.00 0.28
CA MET A 6 14.06 -19.14 -1.16
C MET A 6 12.64 -19.58 -1.48
N LEU A 7 12.11 -20.54 -0.72
CA LEU A 7 10.74 -21.02 -0.86
C LEU A 7 9.71 -19.91 -0.62
N PHE A 8 9.87 -19.14 0.46
CA PHE A 8 8.95 -18.02 0.73
C PHE A 8 8.97 -16.93 -0.34
N ARG A 9 10.14 -16.66 -0.95
CA ARG A 9 10.25 -15.70 -2.05
C ARG A 9 9.63 -16.24 -3.34
N ALA A 10 9.90 -17.50 -3.68
CA ALA A 10 9.28 -18.16 -4.82
C ALA A 10 7.75 -18.17 -4.69
N TRP A 11 7.24 -18.46 -3.50
CA TRP A 11 5.81 -18.39 -3.20
C TRP A 11 5.23 -16.97 -3.35
N PHE A 12 5.95 -15.95 -2.88
CA PHE A 12 5.54 -14.56 -3.09
C PHE A 12 5.45 -14.22 -4.59
N TYR A 13 6.46 -14.58 -5.39
CA TYR A 13 6.43 -14.31 -6.84
C TYR A 13 5.34 -15.08 -7.56
N PHE A 14 5.15 -16.35 -7.20
CA PHE A 14 4.07 -17.16 -7.75
C PHE A 14 2.72 -16.50 -7.48
N ARG A 15 2.43 -16.12 -6.24
CA ARG A 15 1.15 -15.47 -5.88
C ARG A 15 0.95 -14.17 -6.66
N THR A 16 1.96 -13.31 -6.73
CA THR A 16 1.86 -12.04 -7.46
C THR A 16 1.65 -12.27 -8.97
N GLY A 17 2.42 -13.17 -9.57
CA GLY A 17 2.34 -13.47 -11.00
C GLY A 17 1.03 -14.15 -11.38
N TYR A 18 0.63 -15.13 -10.58
CA TYR A 18 -0.65 -15.81 -10.75
C TYR A 18 -1.83 -14.83 -10.60
N SER A 19 -1.87 -14.03 -9.54
CA SER A 19 -2.99 -13.11 -9.30
C SER A 19 -3.16 -12.07 -10.42
N LEU A 20 -2.09 -11.43 -10.86
CA LEU A 20 -2.19 -10.31 -11.80
C LEU A 20 -2.27 -10.74 -13.28
N TYR A 21 -1.51 -11.77 -13.68
CA TYR A 21 -1.37 -12.12 -15.10
C TYR A 21 -2.19 -13.33 -15.53
N ILE A 22 -2.61 -14.18 -14.58
CA ILE A 22 -3.37 -15.40 -14.88
C ILE A 22 -4.79 -15.27 -14.35
N ALA A 23 -4.95 -15.12 -13.03
CA ALA A 23 -6.24 -15.12 -12.36
C ALA A 23 -7.09 -13.91 -12.74
N PHE A 24 -6.50 -12.70 -12.80
CA PHE A 24 -7.24 -11.50 -13.16
C PHE A 24 -7.83 -11.56 -14.59
N PRO A 25 -7.06 -11.82 -15.67
CA PRO A 25 -7.63 -11.91 -17.02
C PRO A 25 -8.61 -13.07 -17.17
N LEU A 26 -8.28 -14.24 -16.59
CA LEU A 26 -9.14 -15.42 -16.64
C LEU A 26 -10.47 -15.17 -15.93
N GLY A 27 -10.42 -14.58 -14.73
CA GLY A 27 -11.60 -14.21 -13.95
C GLY A 27 -12.44 -13.16 -14.67
N PHE A 28 -11.81 -12.15 -15.28
CA PHE A 28 -12.49 -11.14 -16.07
C PHE A 28 -13.22 -11.74 -17.28
N ILE A 29 -12.51 -12.51 -18.11
CA ILE A 29 -13.08 -13.15 -19.31
C ILE A 29 -14.24 -14.08 -18.92
N SER A 30 -14.02 -14.93 -17.91
CA SER A 30 -15.05 -15.85 -17.41
C SER A 30 -16.29 -15.10 -16.94
N THR A 31 -16.11 -14.04 -16.13
CA THR A 31 -17.23 -13.23 -15.63
C THR A 31 -17.99 -12.56 -16.76
N VAL A 32 -17.30 -11.99 -17.76
CA VAL A 32 -17.95 -11.38 -18.92
C VAL A 32 -18.76 -12.40 -19.71
N ILE A 33 -18.22 -13.60 -19.96
CA ILE A 33 -18.92 -14.69 -20.64
C ILE A 33 -20.17 -15.11 -19.86
N VAL A 34 -20.04 -15.29 -18.54
CA VAL A 34 -21.15 -15.71 -17.66
C VAL A 34 -22.25 -14.66 -17.62
N VAL A 35 -21.90 -13.39 -17.40
CA VAL A 35 -22.88 -12.29 -17.39
C VAL A 35 -23.58 -12.17 -18.73
N TYR A 36 -22.85 -12.25 -19.84
CA TYR A 36 -23.46 -12.19 -21.16
C TYR A 36 -24.41 -13.38 -21.40
N SER A 37 -23.95 -14.59 -21.10
CA SER A 37 -24.68 -15.82 -21.42
C SER A 37 -25.91 -16.04 -20.54
N LEU A 38 -25.84 -15.65 -19.27
CA LEU A 38 -26.91 -15.89 -18.30
C LEU A 38 -27.83 -14.67 -18.07
N ALA A 39 -27.34 -13.45 -18.30
CA ALA A 39 -28.14 -12.23 -18.05
C ALA A 39 -28.54 -11.55 -19.36
N ILE A 40 -27.57 -11.22 -20.23
CA ILE A 40 -27.84 -10.39 -21.43
C ILE A 40 -28.58 -11.17 -22.51
N LYS A 41 -28.07 -12.35 -22.89
CA LYS A 41 -28.67 -13.16 -23.95
C LYS A 41 -30.13 -13.56 -23.63
N PRO A 42 -30.46 -14.05 -22.43
CA PRO A 42 -31.86 -14.34 -22.09
C PRO A 42 -32.75 -13.10 -22.05
N ALA A 43 -32.23 -11.94 -21.63
CA ALA A 43 -32.97 -10.68 -21.63
C ALA A 43 -33.24 -10.14 -23.04
N ILE A 44 -32.36 -10.42 -24.00
CA ILE A 44 -32.59 -10.19 -25.43
C ILE A 44 -33.70 -11.10 -25.94
N GLU A 45 -33.62 -12.40 -25.62
CA GLU A 45 -34.56 -13.43 -26.08
C GLU A 45 -35.97 -13.27 -25.49
N SER A 46 -36.09 -12.75 -24.27
CA SER A 46 -37.39 -12.46 -23.63
C SER A 46 -38.14 -11.31 -24.31
N GLY A 47 -37.47 -10.53 -25.16
CA GLY A 47 -38.07 -9.48 -25.97
C GLY A 47 -38.47 -8.22 -25.17
N GLY A 48 -39.46 -7.50 -25.70
CA GLY A 48 -39.89 -6.21 -25.15
C GLY A 48 -38.91 -5.06 -25.40
N ALA A 49 -39.20 -3.89 -24.82
CA ALA A 49 -38.42 -2.67 -25.06
C ALA A 49 -36.95 -2.81 -24.56
N VAL A 50 -36.74 -3.48 -23.43
CA VAL A 50 -35.41 -3.71 -22.85
C VAL A 50 -34.61 -4.70 -23.70
N GLY A 51 -35.21 -5.82 -24.11
CA GLY A 51 -34.56 -6.80 -24.97
C GLY A 51 -34.18 -6.23 -26.35
N GLY A 52 -35.06 -5.43 -26.96
CA GLY A 52 -34.77 -4.74 -28.22
C GLY A 52 -33.61 -3.74 -28.13
N TYR A 53 -33.52 -2.99 -27.02
CA TYR A 53 -32.38 -2.11 -26.76
C TYR A 53 -31.07 -2.88 -26.59
N LEU A 54 -31.10 -3.97 -25.80
CA LEU A 54 -29.94 -4.84 -25.60
C LEU A 54 -29.51 -5.53 -26.89
N GLN A 55 -30.43 -5.95 -27.75
CA GLN A 55 -30.12 -6.54 -29.06
C GLN A 55 -29.41 -5.54 -29.98
N THR A 56 -29.79 -4.26 -29.89
CA THR A 56 -29.18 -3.19 -30.70
C THR A 56 -27.75 -2.90 -30.25
N LEU A 57 -27.50 -2.86 -28.94
CA LEU A 57 -26.17 -2.56 -28.39
C LEU A 57 -25.25 -3.77 -28.30
N PHE A 58 -25.79 -4.94 -27.97
CA PHE A 58 -25.04 -6.14 -27.62
C PHE A 58 -25.53 -7.38 -28.39
N PRO A 59 -25.58 -7.34 -29.74
CA PRO A 59 -26.12 -8.47 -30.52
C PRO A 59 -25.28 -9.75 -30.39
N HIS A 60 -23.98 -9.60 -30.07
CA HIS A 60 -23.05 -10.70 -29.87
C HIS A 60 -22.11 -10.40 -28.70
N LEU A 61 -21.52 -11.46 -28.13
CA LEU A 61 -20.55 -11.37 -27.04
C LEU A 61 -19.42 -10.39 -27.33
N VAL A 62 -18.91 -10.35 -28.57
CA VAL A 62 -17.82 -9.44 -28.97
C VAL A 62 -18.22 -7.97 -28.80
N ASN A 63 -19.44 -7.60 -29.15
CA ASN A 63 -19.94 -6.23 -28.97
C ASN A 63 -20.06 -5.88 -27.49
N PHE A 64 -20.57 -6.81 -26.69
CA PHE A 64 -20.65 -6.66 -25.24
C PHE A 64 -19.26 -6.47 -24.60
N VAL A 65 -18.27 -7.24 -25.02
CA VAL A 65 -16.88 -7.11 -24.56
C VAL A 65 -16.30 -5.75 -24.94
N ILE A 66 -16.43 -5.32 -26.20
CA ILE A 66 -15.84 -4.07 -26.68
C ILE A 66 -16.45 -2.87 -25.97
N ILE A 67 -17.79 -2.77 -25.94
CA ILE A 67 -18.48 -1.66 -25.28
C ILE A 67 -18.22 -1.69 -23.77
N GLY A 68 -18.29 -2.87 -23.16
CA GLY A 68 -17.96 -3.08 -21.76
C GLY A 68 -16.53 -2.62 -21.43
N ALA A 69 -15.54 -2.94 -22.26
CA ALA A 69 -14.16 -2.50 -22.07
C ALA A 69 -14.04 -0.97 -22.17
N VAL A 70 -14.72 -0.34 -23.13
CA VAL A 70 -14.72 1.13 -23.30
C VAL A 70 -15.35 1.85 -22.11
N VAL A 71 -16.37 1.26 -21.46
CA VAL A 71 -17.05 1.87 -20.31
C VAL A 71 -16.35 1.53 -18.99
N LEU A 72 -15.99 0.27 -18.78
CA LEU A 72 -15.39 -0.21 -17.53
C LEU A 72 -13.96 0.32 -17.34
N THR A 73 -13.20 0.53 -18.41
CA THR A 73 -11.82 1.03 -18.29
C THR A 73 -11.77 2.43 -17.66
N PRO A 74 -12.50 3.45 -18.16
CA PRO A 74 -12.58 4.75 -17.50
C PRO A 74 -13.10 4.70 -16.06
N ILE A 75 -14.07 3.83 -15.77
CA ILE A 75 -14.61 3.65 -14.41
C ILE A 75 -13.52 3.09 -13.49
N ALA A 76 -12.84 2.02 -13.90
CA ALA A 76 -11.76 1.40 -13.13
C ALA A 76 -10.60 2.38 -12.89
N VAL A 77 -10.22 3.16 -13.92
CA VAL A 77 -9.23 4.22 -13.79
C VAL A 77 -9.69 5.28 -12.77
N SER A 78 -10.95 5.70 -12.83
CA SER A 78 -11.50 6.71 -11.92
C SER A 78 -11.56 6.21 -10.48
N LEU A 79 -12.00 4.97 -10.27
CA LEU A 79 -11.99 4.32 -8.95
C LEU A 79 -10.58 4.18 -8.40
N GLY A 80 -9.61 3.79 -9.24
CA GLY A 80 -8.20 3.72 -8.86
C GLY A 80 -7.65 5.09 -8.48
N LEU A 81 -7.95 6.13 -9.26
CA LEU A 81 -7.57 7.51 -8.91
C LEU A 81 -8.20 7.97 -7.60
N TYR A 82 -9.45 7.59 -7.34
CA TYR A 82 -10.14 7.91 -6.10
C TYR A 82 -9.44 7.23 -4.91
N HIS A 83 -9.19 5.92 -5.00
CA HIS A 83 -8.47 5.12 -4.00
C HIS A 83 -7.07 5.67 -3.69
N MET A 84 -6.38 6.15 -4.72
CA MET A 84 -5.00 6.65 -4.61
C MET A 84 -4.89 8.07 -4.07
N LYS A 85 -5.77 8.99 -4.52
CA LYS A 85 -5.55 10.43 -4.33
C LYS A 85 -6.64 11.16 -3.58
N ARG A 86 -7.85 10.63 -3.58
CA ARG A 86 -9.03 11.34 -3.08
C ARG A 86 -9.65 10.66 -1.86
N THR A 87 -9.17 9.48 -1.50
CA THR A 87 -9.47 8.80 -0.25
C THR A 87 -8.19 8.61 0.56
N GLY A 88 -8.35 8.38 1.87
CA GLY A 88 -7.26 7.95 2.74
C GLY A 88 -6.88 6.48 2.58
N ALA A 89 -7.40 5.77 1.56
CA ALA A 89 -7.23 4.33 1.45
C ALA A 89 -5.80 3.95 1.07
N PHE A 90 -5.18 4.72 0.16
CA PHE A 90 -3.77 4.54 -0.15
C PHE A 90 -2.83 4.92 1.01
N GLU A 91 -3.17 5.91 1.83
CA GLU A 91 -2.41 6.23 3.05
C GLU A 91 -2.43 5.05 4.03
N ALA A 92 -3.58 4.38 4.18
CA ALA A 92 -3.72 3.19 5.01
C ALA A 92 -2.88 2.00 4.48
N ASP A 93 -2.90 1.77 3.16
CA ASP A 93 -2.06 0.74 2.52
C ASP A 93 -0.57 1.01 2.73
N ALA A 94 -0.15 2.27 2.57
CA ALA A 94 1.22 2.71 2.74
C ALA A 94 1.70 2.56 4.19
N SER A 95 0.85 2.89 5.17
CA SER A 95 1.18 2.72 6.60
C SER A 95 1.35 1.24 6.96
N VAL A 96 0.37 0.41 6.62
CA VAL A 96 0.41 -1.03 6.92
C VAL A 96 1.60 -1.70 6.24
N SER A 97 1.94 -1.30 5.01
CA SER A 97 3.13 -1.82 4.33
C SER A 97 4.44 -1.35 4.97
N THR A 98 4.47 -0.14 5.53
CA THR A 98 5.65 0.39 6.23
C THR A 98 5.85 -0.37 7.54
N GLU A 99 4.78 -0.61 8.30
CA GLU A 99 4.83 -1.31 9.58
C GLU A 99 5.11 -2.81 9.43
N ALA A 100 4.47 -3.45 8.47
CA ALA A 100 4.66 -4.88 8.22
C ALA A 100 6.03 -5.19 7.62
N ASN A 101 6.83 -4.18 7.26
CA ASN A 101 8.16 -4.35 6.74
C ASN A 101 9.12 -4.61 7.92
N PRO A 102 9.59 -5.86 8.14
CA PRO A 102 10.49 -6.21 9.25
C PRO A 102 11.88 -5.57 9.11
N TYR A 103 12.09 -4.79 8.06
CA TYR A 103 13.27 -4.00 7.77
C TYR A 103 13.08 -2.51 8.04
N ILE A 104 11.93 -2.07 8.55
CA ILE A 104 11.75 -0.71 9.06
C ILE A 104 12.26 -0.66 10.50
N TYR A 105 13.47 -0.11 10.59
CA TYR A 105 14.20 0.21 11.82
C TYR A 105 14.45 1.72 11.88
N LYS A 106 13.80 2.48 10.99
CA LYS A 106 14.06 3.86 10.57
C LYS A 106 12.84 4.72 10.90
N ALA A 107 13.03 6.04 10.95
CA ALA A 107 11.91 6.97 11.07
C ALA A 107 10.98 6.92 9.85
N VAL A 108 9.66 6.97 10.08
CA VAL A 108 8.67 7.07 9.01
C VAL A 108 8.71 8.49 8.41
N PRO A 109 8.88 8.63 7.09
CA PRO A 109 8.96 9.93 6.45
C PRO A 109 7.76 10.83 6.73
N GLY A 110 7.99 12.14 6.64
CA GLY A 110 6.99 13.15 6.92
C GLY A 110 7.10 13.63 8.35
N LYS A 111 5.99 13.67 9.08
CA LYS A 111 5.95 14.25 10.43
C LYS A 111 6.97 13.66 11.40
N GLU A 112 7.29 12.37 11.30
CA GLU A 112 8.23 11.74 12.22
C GLU A 112 9.64 12.30 12.04
N GLU A 113 10.11 12.29 10.81
CA GLU A 113 11.43 12.77 10.43
C GLU A 113 11.55 14.30 10.54
N GLN A 114 10.55 15.03 10.07
CA GLN A 114 10.66 16.47 9.85
C GLN A 114 10.26 17.30 11.07
N VAL A 115 9.50 16.72 12.00
CA VAL A 115 8.94 17.47 13.12
C VAL A 115 9.28 16.80 14.43
N PHE A 116 9.00 15.51 14.56
CA PHE A 116 9.02 14.88 15.88
C PHE A 116 10.41 14.54 16.38
N ILE A 117 11.21 13.83 15.59
CA ILE A 117 12.57 13.51 16.01
C ILE A 117 13.40 14.79 16.25
N PRO A 118 13.29 15.87 15.44
CA PRO A 118 14.03 17.10 15.67
C PRO A 118 13.60 17.81 16.96
N LEU A 119 12.30 17.90 17.20
CA LEU A 119 11.76 18.55 18.40
C LEU A 119 12.19 17.83 19.68
N TRP A 120 12.19 16.49 19.66
CA TRP A 120 12.65 15.69 20.79
C TRP A 120 14.12 15.90 21.09
N MET A 121 14.96 15.93 20.06
CA MET A 121 16.37 16.21 20.24
C MET A 121 16.63 17.60 20.83
N LEU A 122 15.91 18.63 20.38
CA LEU A 122 16.06 19.99 20.90
C LEU A 122 15.69 20.08 22.38
N THR A 123 14.58 19.44 22.76
CA THR A 123 14.11 19.42 24.15
C THR A 123 15.08 18.66 25.06
N ALA A 124 15.54 17.50 24.60
CA ALA A 124 16.51 16.67 25.29
C ALA A 124 17.82 17.47 25.53
N LYS A 125 18.31 18.20 24.52
CA LYS A 125 19.48 19.09 24.62
C LYS A 125 19.26 20.24 25.62
N ALA A 126 18.06 20.80 25.72
CA ALA A 126 17.78 21.88 26.67
C ALA A 126 17.80 21.43 28.14
N ILE A 127 17.22 20.27 28.44
CA ILE A 127 17.17 19.72 29.81
C ILE A 127 18.56 19.30 30.28
N ALA A 128 19.32 18.63 29.40
CA ALA A 128 20.69 18.25 29.69
C ALA A 128 21.54 19.47 30.12
N ARG A 129 21.34 20.63 29.46
CA ARG A 129 22.02 21.88 29.83
C ARG A 129 21.68 22.37 31.24
N ILE A 130 20.42 22.26 31.68
CA ILE A 130 19.99 22.73 33.02
C ILE A 130 20.53 21.81 34.12
N LEU A 131 20.46 20.50 33.93
CA LEU A 131 20.95 19.53 34.91
C LEU A 131 22.47 19.60 35.07
N ASP A 132 23.17 19.83 33.97
CA ASP A 132 24.60 20.09 33.99
C ASP A 132 24.92 21.36 34.80
N GLN A 133 24.14 22.43 34.64
CA GLN A 133 24.29 23.67 35.43
C GLN A 133 24.03 23.48 36.93
N GLN A 134 23.04 22.67 37.30
CA GLN A 134 22.75 22.34 38.71
C GLN A 134 23.72 21.31 39.29
N LYS A 135 24.69 20.81 38.50
CA LYS A 135 25.64 19.76 38.85
C LYS A 135 24.97 18.45 39.31
N ASN A 136 23.78 18.20 38.79
CA ASN A 136 22.94 17.07 39.17
C ASN A 136 23.06 15.89 38.17
N MET A 137 23.99 15.92 37.20
CA MET A 137 24.25 14.81 36.28
C MET A 137 25.50 14.02 36.65
N THR A 138 25.35 12.70 36.74
CA THR A 138 26.48 11.76 36.82
C THR A 138 27.12 11.54 35.44
N GLN A 139 28.35 11.01 35.42
CA GLN A 139 29.08 10.75 34.17
C GLN A 139 28.46 9.64 33.31
N GLN A 140 27.79 8.68 33.94
CA GLN A 140 27.09 7.63 33.22
C GLN A 140 25.87 8.18 32.48
N GLU A 141 25.11 9.07 33.12
CA GLU A 141 23.92 9.69 32.53
C GLU A 141 24.28 10.54 31.30
N LYS A 142 25.43 11.24 31.33
CA LYS A 142 25.92 12.00 30.17
C LYS A 142 26.22 11.11 28.96
N ARG A 143 26.89 9.98 29.17
CA ARG A 143 27.23 9.04 28.06
C ARG A 143 25.99 8.44 27.41
N GLN A 144 25.03 8.03 28.24
CA GLN A 144 23.78 7.46 27.73
C GLN A 144 22.97 8.49 26.94
N PHE A 145 22.96 9.74 27.41
CA PHE A 145 22.31 10.85 26.71
C PHE A 145 22.94 11.08 25.32
N GLU A 146 24.27 11.12 25.25
CA GLU A 146 24.99 11.28 23.99
C GLU A 146 24.70 10.13 23.01
N GLU A 147 24.74 8.88 23.46
CA GLU A 147 24.39 7.71 22.62
C GLU A 147 22.95 7.74 22.12
N ALA A 148 22.02 8.24 22.93
CA ALA A 148 20.61 8.32 22.58
C ALA A 148 20.34 9.43 21.55
N ILE A 149 20.94 10.61 21.75
CA ILE A 149 20.91 11.69 20.75
C ILE A 149 21.56 11.22 19.46
N GLU A 150 22.67 10.49 19.54
CA GLU A 150 23.32 9.92 18.37
C GLU A 150 22.42 8.93 17.63
N LYS A 151 21.64 8.09 18.35
CA LYS A 151 20.65 7.16 17.74
C LYS A 151 19.42 7.88 17.20
N ALA A 152 18.97 8.96 17.83
CA ALA A 152 17.84 9.76 17.37
C ALA A 152 18.23 10.56 16.12
N GLU A 153 19.40 11.21 16.13
CA GLU A 153 20.02 11.83 14.95
C GLU A 153 20.15 10.81 13.82
N LYS A 154 20.55 9.57 14.16
CA LYS A 154 20.54 8.45 13.23
C LYS A 154 19.13 8.18 12.68
N LEU A 155 18.10 7.97 13.50
CA LEU A 155 16.73 7.71 13.04
C LEU A 155 16.16 8.84 12.18
N MET A 156 16.43 10.09 12.56
CA MET A 156 16.04 11.31 11.86
C MET A 156 16.74 11.45 10.53
N ALA A 157 18.01 11.07 10.48
CA ALA A 157 18.74 10.89 9.24
C ALA A 157 18.30 9.62 8.48
N GLY A 158 17.19 8.96 8.88
CA GLY A 158 16.63 7.78 8.25
C GLY A 158 17.37 6.47 8.53
N SER A 159 18.20 6.41 9.57
CA SER A 159 19.09 5.28 9.86
C SER A 159 18.44 4.23 10.76
N PRO A 160 18.62 2.93 10.45
CA PRO A 160 17.99 1.86 11.19
C PRO A 160 18.64 1.69 12.57
N VAL A 161 17.86 1.58 13.63
CA VAL A 161 18.39 1.30 14.98
C VAL A 161 17.91 -0.07 15.45
N GLY A 162 18.80 -0.80 16.15
CA GLY A 162 18.42 -2.05 16.83
C GLY A 162 18.37 -3.31 15.97
N VAL A 163 18.99 -3.30 14.78
CA VAL A 163 19.13 -4.53 13.99
C VAL A 163 20.04 -5.53 14.73
N LYS A 164 19.43 -6.52 15.42
CA LYS A 164 20.16 -7.75 15.82
C LYS A 164 20.44 -8.56 14.55
N LYS A 165 21.70 -8.93 14.33
CA LYS A 165 22.11 -9.85 13.24
C LYS A 165 21.43 -11.21 13.39
#